data_AF-A0A0G0KHD3-F1
#
_entry.id   AF-A0A0G0KHD3-F1
#
_cell.length_a   1.000
_cell.length_b   1.000
_cell.length_c   1.000
_cell.angle_alpha   90.00
_cell.angle_beta   90.00
_cell.angle_gamma   90.00
#
_symmetry.space_group_name_H-M   'P 1'
#
loop_
_entity.id
_entity.type
_entity.pdbx_description
1 polymer ?
#
loop_
_entity_poly.entity_id
_entity_poly.type
_entity_poly.pdbx_seq_one_letter_code
_entity_poly.pdbx_strand_id
1 'polypeptide(L)'
;MKYSFFTGAVLNFLNRNKLFFLFLVVFLAFITYFFRGVYILDPDFGWRIRFGQIIYKNGIPRSDPFSYTMPSFYFVDHSWLFSLLIGLTYPIFKNNLLSLFLSFLVFLSVYFSGRRLGDGDFEHTDLAVKYERWLHPMVITSMAFLIIYFSVRAQVISWFLFSVLNLLLFSRDYYSRYKYFVPILFFIWANLHGGYSLGLIVLIYFTCFRWFVSRKGSYKDIFILLTSIFITLATPYGFEGWREVASSIFDSRLRLTISEWMPTITTFDISMAFYIAMSTFFIIHKRKDIPKIQYFLFLGMLVFGLTSRRNMPFYVLYTLPLTIFSLNKLYLSIKGSSVSRERYEIAFQFVRIFSVVLILFQLYFAYWKSY
;
A
#
# COMPACT_ATOMS: atom_id res chain seq x y z
N MET A 1 38.60 6.64 21.10
CA MET A 1 38.02 6.11 22.35
C MET A 1 36.82 6.90 22.89
N LYS A 2 36.82 8.24 22.95
CA LYS A 2 35.68 9.04 23.47
C LYS A 2 34.38 8.97 22.65
N TYR A 3 34.45 8.81 21.32
CA TYR A 3 33.25 8.69 20.47
C TYR A 3 32.41 7.43 20.74
N SER A 4 33.04 6.32 21.17
CA SER A 4 32.33 5.04 21.39
C SER A 4 31.46 5.03 22.65
N PHE A 5 31.76 5.90 23.64
CA PHE A 5 31.03 5.92 24.91
C PHE A 5 29.68 6.65 24.77
N PHE A 6 29.66 7.77 24.05
CA PHE A 6 28.45 8.56 23.83
C PHE A 6 27.45 7.82 22.92
N THR A 7 27.93 7.19 21.85
CA THR A 7 27.11 6.33 20.99
C THR A 7 26.60 5.10 21.75
N GLY A 8 27.42 4.49 22.61
CA GLY A 8 27.04 3.35 23.44
C GLY A 8 25.93 3.68 24.45
N ALA A 9 26.01 4.83 25.13
CA ALA A 9 24.99 5.27 26.09
C ALA A 9 23.63 5.55 25.40
N VAL A 10 23.65 6.23 24.25
CA VAL A 10 22.44 6.49 23.46
C VAL A 10 21.81 5.20 22.93
N LEU A 11 22.61 4.29 22.39
CA LEU A 11 22.14 2.97 21.92
C LEU A 11 21.53 2.16 23.06
N ASN A 12 22.17 2.15 24.24
CA ASN A 12 21.64 1.47 25.43
C ASN A 12 20.33 2.09 25.91
N PHE A 13 20.20 3.41 25.92
CA PHE A 13 18.96 4.10 26.26
C PHE A 13 17.82 3.79 25.28
N LEU A 14 18.09 3.84 23.97
CA LEU A 14 17.12 3.50 22.93
C LEU A 14 16.67 2.03 23.02
N ASN A 15 17.60 1.11 23.29
CA ASN A 15 17.30 -0.31 23.45
C ASN A 15 16.47 -0.58 24.71
N ARG A 16 16.80 0.06 25.84
CA ARG A 16 16.05 -0.05 27.10
C ARG A 16 14.61 0.47 26.95
N ASN A 17 14.42 1.53 26.17
CA ASN A 17 13.12 2.19 25.98
C ASN A 17 12.45 1.87 24.64
N LYS A 18 12.87 0.80 23.95
CA LYS A 18 12.42 0.48 22.57
C LYS A 18 10.89 0.38 22.45
N LEU A 19 10.21 -0.18 23.45
CA LEU A 19 8.75 -0.33 23.45
C LEU A 19 8.04 1.02 23.57
N PHE A 20 8.57 1.93 24.39
CA PHE A 20 8.03 3.27 24.52
C PHE A 20 8.20 4.06 23.22
N PHE A 21 9.37 4.02 22.60
CA PHE A 21 9.60 4.67 21.30
C PHE A 21 8.75 4.07 20.19
N LEU A 22 8.58 2.75 20.19
CA LEU A 22 7.68 2.07 19.28
C LEU A 22 6.24 2.57 19.44
N PHE A 23 5.73 2.56 20.66
CA PHE A 23 4.40 3.08 20.97
C PHE A 23 4.27 4.52 20.50
N LEU A 24 5.23 5.39 20.82
CA LEU A 24 5.20 6.80 20.44
C LEU A 24 5.16 7.00 18.92
N VAL A 25 6.05 6.32 18.16
CA VAL A 25 6.09 6.45 16.69
C VAL A 25 4.81 5.94 16.05
N VAL A 26 4.33 4.76 16.47
CA VAL A 26 3.08 4.16 15.95
C VAL A 26 1.88 5.02 16.30
N PHE A 27 1.80 5.49 17.54
CA PHE A 27 0.71 6.34 18.04
C PHE A 27 0.67 7.68 17.31
N LEU A 28 1.81 8.39 17.20
CA LEU A 28 1.89 9.65 16.48
C LEU A 28 1.55 9.49 14.99
N ALA A 29 2.03 8.42 14.35
CA ALA A 29 1.66 8.13 12.98
C ALA A 29 0.14 7.89 12.86
N PHE A 30 -0.43 7.04 13.72
CA PHE A 30 -1.87 6.73 13.69
C PHE A 30 -2.73 7.97 13.92
N ILE A 31 -2.42 8.75 14.94
CA ILE A 31 -3.13 9.99 15.26
C ILE A 31 -3.06 10.98 14.10
N THR A 32 -1.95 11.02 13.37
CA THR A 32 -1.85 11.87 12.17
C THR A 32 -2.78 11.39 11.07
N TYR A 33 -2.76 10.09 10.73
CA TYR A 33 -3.70 9.55 9.75
C TYR A 33 -5.15 9.86 10.15
N PHE A 34 -5.47 9.66 11.43
CA PHE A 34 -6.80 9.92 11.96
C PHE A 34 -7.19 11.40 11.81
N PHE A 35 -6.39 12.34 12.30
CA PHE A 35 -6.74 13.76 12.21
C PHE A 35 -6.71 14.28 10.77
N ARG A 36 -5.76 13.82 9.95
CA ARG A 36 -5.74 14.12 8.52
C ARG A 36 -7.03 13.67 7.86
N GLY A 37 -7.47 12.45 8.13
CA GLY A 37 -8.72 11.95 7.58
C GLY A 37 -9.93 12.75 8.08
N VAL A 38 -9.98 13.15 9.36
CA VAL A 38 -11.08 13.93 9.92
C VAL A 38 -11.19 15.32 9.30
N TYR A 39 -10.07 16.05 9.17
CA TYR A 39 -10.07 17.46 8.83
C TYR A 39 -9.79 17.76 7.34
N ILE A 40 -9.02 16.92 6.65
CA ILE A 40 -8.73 17.11 5.22
C ILE A 40 -9.73 16.29 4.40
N LEU A 41 -10.75 16.98 3.89
CA LEU A 41 -11.74 16.37 3.02
C LEU A 41 -11.20 16.26 1.60
N ASP A 42 -11.43 15.09 1.03
CA ASP A 42 -11.22 14.83 -0.38
C ASP A 42 -12.25 15.61 -1.23
N PRO A 43 -11.87 16.22 -2.38
CA PRO A 43 -12.84 16.82 -3.29
C PRO A 43 -14.00 15.90 -3.66
N ASP A 44 -13.69 14.60 -3.78
CA ASP A 44 -14.65 13.55 -4.10
C ASP A 44 -15.39 13.01 -2.85
N PHE A 45 -15.35 13.67 -1.70
CA PHE A 45 -15.99 13.12 -0.51
C PHE A 45 -17.50 13.37 -0.47
N GLY A 46 -17.93 14.59 -0.79
CA GLY A 46 -19.33 15.02 -0.65
C GLY A 46 -20.31 14.25 -1.54
N TRP A 47 -19.98 14.12 -2.83
CA TRP A 47 -20.80 13.35 -3.77
C TRP A 47 -20.87 11.85 -3.41
N ARG A 48 -19.84 11.23 -2.79
CA ARG A 48 -19.88 9.83 -2.35
C ARG A 48 -20.86 9.61 -1.21
N ILE A 49 -20.90 10.53 -0.25
CA ILE A 49 -21.91 10.52 0.81
C ILE A 49 -23.31 10.58 0.19
N ARG A 50 -23.53 11.54 -0.73
CA ARG A 50 -24.84 11.70 -1.38
C ARG A 50 -25.20 10.50 -2.25
N PHE A 51 -24.25 9.94 -2.99
CA PHE A 51 -24.47 8.77 -3.83
C PHE A 51 -24.87 7.56 -2.98
N GLY A 52 -24.18 7.33 -1.85
CA GLY A 52 -24.56 6.29 -0.89
C GLY A 52 -25.96 6.45 -0.30
N GLN A 53 -26.36 7.68 0.02
CA GLN A 53 -27.71 7.99 0.50
C GLN A 53 -28.77 7.74 -0.58
N ILE A 54 -28.46 8.07 -1.84
CA ILE A 54 -29.34 7.77 -2.98
C ILE A 54 -29.46 6.26 -3.17
N ILE A 55 -28.35 5.50 -3.13
CA ILE A 55 -28.37 4.03 -3.23
C ILE A 55 -29.26 3.44 -2.13
N TYR A 56 -29.08 3.90 -0.89
CA TYR A 56 -29.87 3.39 0.24
C TYR A 56 -31.37 3.66 0.07
N LYS A 57 -31.76 4.84 -0.42
CA LYS A 57 -33.17 5.24 -0.52
C LYS A 57 -33.86 4.71 -1.77
N ASN A 58 -33.19 4.73 -2.91
CA ASN A 58 -33.79 4.54 -4.24
C ASN A 58 -33.19 3.37 -5.02
N GLY A 59 -32.17 2.69 -4.49
CA GLY A 59 -31.35 1.74 -5.25
C GLY A 59 -30.32 2.44 -6.14
N ILE A 60 -29.58 1.64 -6.91
CA ILE A 60 -28.45 2.13 -7.71
C ILE A 60 -28.96 2.94 -8.91
N PRO A 61 -28.58 4.23 -9.03
CA PRO A 61 -28.98 5.06 -10.16
C PRO A 61 -28.46 4.50 -11.49
N ARG A 62 -29.27 4.59 -12.55
CA ARG A 62 -28.86 4.23 -13.92
C ARG A 62 -28.21 5.38 -14.68
N SER A 63 -28.49 6.62 -14.30
CA SER A 63 -27.91 7.83 -14.87
C SER A 63 -27.23 8.66 -13.80
N ASP A 64 -26.37 9.60 -14.22
CA ASP A 64 -25.66 10.52 -13.33
C ASP A 64 -26.65 11.40 -12.55
N PRO A 65 -26.77 11.23 -11.23
CA PRO A 65 -27.70 12.02 -10.42
C PRO A 65 -27.16 13.42 -10.09
N PHE A 66 -25.91 13.74 -10.45
CA PHE A 66 -25.23 14.98 -10.09
C PHE A 66 -24.99 15.91 -11.29
N SER A 67 -24.96 15.37 -12.51
CA SER A 67 -24.72 16.17 -13.71
C SER A 67 -25.94 16.99 -14.14
N TYR A 68 -25.82 18.32 -14.06
CA TYR A 68 -26.84 19.25 -14.56
C TYR A 68 -26.88 19.31 -16.09
N THR A 69 -25.72 19.22 -16.75
CA THR A 69 -25.61 19.38 -18.22
C THR A 69 -25.79 18.07 -18.99
N MET A 70 -25.57 16.93 -18.34
CA MET A 70 -25.73 15.59 -18.94
C MET A 70 -26.49 14.63 -18.00
N PRO A 71 -27.76 14.92 -17.64
CA PRO A 71 -28.52 14.13 -16.66
C PRO A 71 -28.86 12.71 -17.14
N SER A 72 -28.73 12.44 -18.44
CA SER A 72 -28.90 11.12 -19.06
C SER A 72 -27.59 10.34 -19.19
N PHE A 73 -26.45 10.90 -18.77
CA PHE A 73 -25.17 10.22 -18.85
C PHE A 73 -25.19 8.93 -18.01
N TYR A 74 -24.78 7.82 -18.60
CA TYR A 74 -24.70 6.55 -17.90
C TYR A 74 -23.48 6.55 -16.97
N PHE A 75 -23.75 6.66 -15.67
CA PHE A 75 -22.73 6.80 -14.63
C PHE A 75 -22.44 5.47 -13.95
N VAL A 76 -21.16 5.13 -13.83
CA VAL A 76 -20.68 3.92 -13.15
C VAL A 76 -19.85 4.31 -11.94
N ASP A 77 -20.37 4.05 -10.73
CA ASP A 77 -19.55 4.16 -9.52
C ASP A 77 -18.79 2.85 -9.26
N HIS A 78 -17.53 2.81 -9.69
CA HIS A 78 -16.62 1.70 -9.43
C HIS A 78 -16.28 1.50 -7.93
N SER A 79 -16.83 2.31 -7.04
CA SER A 79 -16.72 2.22 -5.57
C SER A 79 -18.09 2.26 -4.88
N TRP A 80 -19.16 1.78 -5.54
CA TRP A 80 -20.54 1.90 -5.05
C TRP A 80 -20.77 1.39 -3.62
N LEU A 81 -20.18 0.25 -3.23
CA LEU A 81 -20.38 -0.31 -1.89
C LEU A 81 -19.70 0.57 -0.84
N PHE A 82 -18.54 1.14 -1.16
CA PHE A 82 -17.90 2.12 -0.31
C PHE A 82 -18.76 3.38 -0.16
N SER A 83 -19.29 3.92 -1.27
CA SER A 83 -20.22 5.05 -1.25
C SER A 83 -21.44 4.76 -0.38
N LEU A 84 -22.07 3.58 -0.52
CA LEU A 84 -23.19 3.13 0.30
C LEU A 84 -22.84 3.09 1.80
N LEU A 85 -21.73 2.44 2.18
CA LEU A 85 -21.30 2.35 3.57
C LEU A 85 -21.03 3.73 4.19
N ILE A 86 -20.45 4.65 3.44
CA ILE A 86 -20.25 6.03 3.89
C ILE A 86 -21.59 6.75 4.04
N GLY A 87 -22.47 6.66 3.04
CA GLY A 87 -23.79 7.31 3.08
C GLY A 87 -24.63 6.90 4.29
N LEU A 88 -24.50 5.64 4.74
CA LEU A 88 -25.16 5.09 5.91
C LEU A 88 -24.54 5.54 7.24
N THR A 89 -23.20 5.59 7.31
CA THR A 89 -22.48 5.86 8.57
C THR A 89 -22.27 7.35 8.86
N TYR A 90 -22.19 8.17 7.81
CA TYR A 90 -21.89 9.60 7.91
C TYR A 90 -22.87 10.41 8.78
N PRO A 91 -24.21 10.20 8.74
CA PRO A 91 -25.14 10.96 9.59
C PRO A 91 -24.90 10.80 11.09
N ILE A 92 -24.35 9.66 11.52
CA ILE A 92 -24.15 9.31 12.94
C ILE A 92 -22.72 9.68 13.37
N PHE A 93 -21.73 9.21 12.62
CA PHE A 93 -20.32 9.27 13.04
C PHE A 93 -19.53 10.39 12.36
N LYS A 94 -20.17 11.11 11.42
CA LYS A 94 -19.50 12.05 10.52
C LYS A 94 -18.26 11.38 9.90
N ASN A 95 -17.16 12.11 9.78
CA ASN A 95 -15.92 11.61 9.23
C ASN A 95 -15.07 10.82 10.24
N ASN A 96 -15.44 10.80 11.52
CA ASN A 96 -14.60 10.24 12.59
C ASN A 96 -14.44 8.73 12.47
N LEU A 97 -15.55 7.99 12.35
CA LEU A 97 -15.51 6.53 12.24
C LEU A 97 -14.77 6.08 10.97
N LEU A 98 -15.01 6.76 9.86
CA LEU A 98 -14.41 6.43 8.59
C LEU A 98 -12.91 6.74 8.58
N SER A 99 -12.50 7.89 9.11
CA SER A 99 -11.09 8.22 9.28
C SER A 99 -10.38 7.21 10.19
N LEU A 100 -11.02 6.81 11.30
CA LEU A 100 -10.49 5.78 12.21
C LEU A 100 -10.28 4.45 11.49
N PHE A 101 -11.31 3.99 10.76
CA PHE A 101 -11.27 2.74 10.02
C PHE A 101 -10.19 2.74 8.93
N LEU A 102 -10.14 3.78 8.09
CA LEU A 102 -9.15 3.87 7.02
C LEU A 102 -7.72 4.03 7.55
N SER A 103 -7.54 4.75 8.66
CA SER A 103 -6.25 4.83 9.35
C SER A 103 -5.79 3.44 9.79
N PHE A 104 -6.68 2.65 10.40
CA PHE A 104 -6.37 1.26 10.77
C PHE A 104 -6.01 0.40 9.55
N LEU A 105 -6.73 0.57 8.42
CA LEU A 105 -6.42 -0.15 7.19
C LEU A 105 -5.02 0.18 6.64
N VAL A 106 -4.51 1.40 6.79
CA VAL A 106 -3.12 1.73 6.42
C VAL A 106 -2.13 0.88 7.24
N PHE A 107 -2.34 0.80 8.55
CA PHE A 107 -1.49 -0.02 9.43
C PHE A 107 -1.58 -1.50 9.10
N LEU A 108 -2.78 -2.02 8.84
CA LEU A 108 -2.94 -3.38 8.37
C LEU A 108 -2.25 -3.59 7.02
N SER A 109 -2.32 -2.64 6.09
CA SER A 109 -1.64 -2.74 4.79
C SER A 109 -0.13 -2.93 4.95
N VAL A 110 0.50 -2.14 5.83
CA VAL A 110 1.93 -2.24 6.13
C VAL A 110 2.25 -3.53 6.89
N TYR A 111 1.41 -3.93 7.85
CA TYR A 111 1.57 -5.17 8.61
C TYR A 111 1.53 -6.41 7.71
N PHE A 112 0.49 -6.54 6.87
CA PHE A 112 0.33 -7.68 5.95
C PHE A 112 1.43 -7.71 4.88
N SER A 113 1.86 -6.55 4.40
CA SER A 113 3.05 -6.44 3.54
C SER A 113 4.31 -6.98 4.23
N GLY A 114 4.54 -6.59 5.49
CA GLY A 114 5.67 -7.06 6.30
C GLY A 114 5.63 -8.55 6.64
N ARG A 115 4.44 -9.16 6.75
CA ARG A 115 4.28 -10.61 7.04
C ARG A 115 4.95 -11.50 5.99
N ARG A 116 5.11 -11.02 4.75
CA ARG A 116 5.88 -11.68 3.69
C ARG A 116 7.33 -11.96 4.09
N LEU A 117 7.92 -11.25 5.05
CA LEU A 117 9.30 -11.50 5.47
C LEU A 117 9.49 -12.80 6.26
N GLY A 118 8.47 -13.22 7.02
CA GLY A 118 8.53 -14.47 7.78
C GLY A 118 7.97 -15.66 7.01
N ASP A 119 6.92 -15.41 6.22
CA ASP A 119 6.13 -16.47 5.60
C ASP A 119 6.24 -16.47 4.05
N GLY A 120 7.02 -15.56 3.47
CA GLY A 120 7.19 -15.39 2.03
C GLY A 120 8.11 -16.41 1.38
N ASP A 121 8.22 -16.34 0.05
CA ASP A 121 9.18 -17.14 -0.74
C ASP A 121 10.65 -16.73 -0.53
N PHE A 122 10.95 -15.92 0.48
CA PHE A 122 12.31 -15.66 0.90
C PHE A 122 12.88 -16.93 1.57
N GLU A 123 14.20 -17.10 1.56
CA GLU A 123 14.83 -18.10 2.45
C GLU A 123 14.28 -17.90 3.86
N HIS A 124 13.98 -18.97 4.60
CA HIS A 124 13.46 -18.86 5.96
C HIS A 124 14.37 -17.93 6.74
N THR A 125 13.82 -16.78 7.08
CA THR A 125 14.53 -15.76 7.84
C THR A 125 13.74 -15.55 9.11
N ASP A 126 14.40 -15.39 10.26
CA ASP A 126 13.76 -15.02 11.54
C ASP A 126 13.19 -13.59 11.53
N LEU A 127 12.89 -13.11 10.33
CA LEU A 127 12.37 -11.82 9.98
C LEU A 127 10.82 -11.83 9.92
N ALA A 128 10.12 -12.74 10.58
CA ALA A 128 8.69 -12.55 10.81
C ALA A 128 8.45 -11.26 11.62
N VAL A 129 7.32 -10.56 11.41
CA VAL A 129 6.98 -9.29 12.07
C VAL A 129 6.85 -9.46 13.60
N LYS A 130 7.98 -9.41 14.30
CA LYS A 130 8.08 -9.10 15.74
C LYS A 130 7.89 -7.60 15.94
N TYR A 131 7.44 -7.20 17.13
CA TYR A 131 7.19 -5.80 17.49
C TYR A 131 8.37 -4.87 17.17
N GLU A 132 9.60 -5.38 17.28
CA GLU A 132 10.85 -4.65 17.00
C GLU A 132 10.98 -4.13 15.56
N ARG A 133 10.25 -4.71 14.61
CA ARG A 133 10.33 -4.36 13.18
C ARG A 133 9.53 -3.13 12.80
N TRP A 134 8.57 -2.74 13.63
CA TRP A 134 7.89 -1.45 13.46
C TRP A 134 8.85 -0.26 13.64
N LEU A 135 9.98 -0.47 14.31
CA LEU A 135 11.08 0.51 14.41
C LEU A 135 12.09 0.42 13.25
N HIS A 136 11.87 -0.47 12.28
CA HIS A 136 12.73 -0.56 11.12
C HIS A 136 12.59 0.72 10.28
N PRO A 137 13.69 1.38 9.87
CA PRO A 137 13.63 2.64 9.15
C PRO A 137 12.71 2.60 7.94
N MET A 138 12.82 1.57 7.09
CA MET A 138 11.96 1.45 5.90
C MET A 138 10.46 1.31 6.22
N VAL A 139 10.08 0.76 7.38
CA VAL A 139 8.67 0.72 7.83
C VAL A 139 8.23 2.13 8.19
N ILE A 140 9.03 2.84 8.98
CA ILE A 140 8.81 4.24 9.37
C ILE A 140 8.73 5.13 8.11
N THR A 141 9.66 5.00 7.17
CA THR A 141 9.64 5.73 5.90
C THR A 141 8.41 5.39 5.07
N SER A 142 8.00 4.12 4.99
CA SER A 142 6.78 3.74 4.26
C SER A 142 5.54 4.38 4.86
N MET A 143 5.48 4.49 6.19
CA MET A 143 4.40 5.19 6.88
C MET A 143 4.44 6.70 6.61
N ALA A 144 5.62 7.33 6.63
CA ALA A 144 5.77 8.74 6.25
C ALA A 144 5.27 9.00 4.83
N PHE A 145 5.67 8.11 3.91
CA PHE A 145 5.31 8.17 2.50
C PHE A 145 3.79 8.09 2.31
N LEU A 146 3.15 7.10 2.92
CA LEU A 146 1.73 6.83 2.73
C LEU A 146 0.83 7.96 3.27
N ILE A 147 1.28 8.76 4.24
CA ILE A 147 0.56 9.94 4.77
C ILE A 147 0.25 10.93 3.64
N ILE A 148 1.19 11.14 2.71
CA ILE A 148 1.05 12.12 1.61
C ILE A 148 -0.15 11.78 0.73
N TYR A 149 -0.36 10.48 0.51
CA TYR A 149 -1.40 9.94 -0.37
C TYR A 149 -2.68 9.60 0.38
N PHE A 150 -2.66 9.70 1.71
CA PHE A 150 -3.81 9.38 2.53
C PHE A 150 -4.84 10.50 2.48
N SER A 151 -6.08 10.08 2.26
CA SER A 151 -7.31 10.85 2.38
C SER A 151 -8.44 9.85 2.60
N VAL A 152 -9.63 10.34 2.94
CA VAL A 152 -10.79 9.50 3.21
C VAL A 152 -11.38 8.95 1.90
N ARG A 153 -10.71 7.95 1.33
CA ARG A 153 -10.99 7.40 0.01
C ARG A 153 -11.00 5.87 -0.01
N ALA A 154 -11.78 5.33 -0.95
CA ALA A 154 -11.86 3.90 -1.25
C ALA A 154 -10.50 3.29 -1.63
N GLN A 155 -9.58 4.10 -2.14
CA GLN A 155 -8.23 3.67 -2.51
C GLN A 155 -7.47 3.03 -1.34
N VAL A 156 -7.67 3.50 -0.10
CA VAL A 156 -6.99 2.94 1.09
C VAL A 156 -7.43 1.49 1.36
N ILE A 157 -8.68 1.13 1.03
CA ILE A 157 -9.14 -0.26 1.09
C ILE A 157 -8.38 -1.11 0.09
N SER A 158 -8.10 -0.58 -1.11
CA SER A 158 -7.30 -1.29 -2.11
C SER A 158 -5.87 -1.51 -1.68
N TRP A 159 -5.28 -0.59 -0.91
CA TRP A 159 -3.94 -0.79 -0.34
C TRP A 159 -3.92 -2.03 0.56
N PHE A 160 -4.94 -2.18 1.41
CA PHE A 160 -5.06 -3.32 2.31
C PHE A 160 -5.28 -4.63 1.54
N LEU A 161 -6.27 -4.67 0.64
CA LEU A 161 -6.58 -5.86 -0.14
C LEU A 161 -5.41 -6.26 -1.06
N PHE A 162 -4.67 -5.28 -1.60
CA PHE A 162 -3.44 -5.54 -2.35
C PHE A 162 -2.35 -6.15 -1.48
N SER A 163 -2.11 -5.65 -0.26
CA SER A 163 -1.15 -6.25 0.67
C SER A 163 -1.52 -7.69 1.03
N VAL A 164 -2.81 -7.98 1.25
CA VAL A 164 -3.32 -9.33 1.49
C VAL A 164 -3.10 -10.22 0.27
N LEU A 165 -3.45 -9.76 -0.94
CA LEU A 165 -3.21 -10.50 -2.18
C LEU A 165 -1.71 -10.85 -2.33
N ASN A 166 -0.83 -9.88 -2.12
CA ASN A 166 0.61 -10.10 -2.21
C ASN A 166 1.13 -11.09 -1.18
N LEU A 167 0.59 -11.07 0.05
CA LEU A 167 0.89 -12.10 1.03
C LEU A 167 0.44 -13.46 0.51
N LEU A 168 -0.80 -13.60 0.04
CA LEU A 168 -1.30 -14.88 -0.47
C LEU A 168 -0.49 -15.43 -1.64
N LEU A 169 -0.08 -14.58 -2.59
CA LEU A 169 0.61 -15.02 -3.80
C LEU A 169 2.10 -15.30 -3.58
N PHE A 170 2.80 -14.47 -2.80
CA PHE A 170 4.26 -14.52 -2.66
C PHE A 170 4.73 -15.18 -1.36
N SER A 171 3.85 -16.00 -0.77
CA SER A 171 4.12 -16.86 0.38
C SER A 171 3.65 -18.27 0.08
N ARG A 172 4.60 -19.20 -0.14
CA ARG A 172 4.31 -20.60 -0.46
C ARG A 172 3.27 -21.25 0.46
N ASP A 173 3.38 -21.06 1.77
CA ASP A 173 2.49 -21.69 2.74
C ASP A 173 1.07 -21.11 2.70
N TYR A 174 0.96 -19.78 2.58
CA TYR A 174 -0.33 -19.11 2.43
C TYR A 174 -0.98 -19.44 1.11
N TYR A 175 -0.23 -19.45 0.01
CA TYR A 175 -0.77 -19.82 -1.28
C TYR A 175 -1.29 -21.25 -1.24
N SER A 176 -0.52 -22.20 -0.70
CA SER A 176 -0.93 -23.59 -0.61
C SER A 176 -2.23 -23.77 0.17
N ARG A 177 -2.36 -23.07 1.31
CA ARG A 177 -3.48 -23.22 2.25
C ARG A 177 -4.72 -22.39 1.89
N TYR A 178 -4.52 -21.18 1.36
CA TYR A 178 -5.57 -20.15 1.26
C TYR A 178 -5.79 -19.62 -0.17
N LYS A 179 -5.18 -20.19 -1.21
CA LYS A 179 -5.37 -19.72 -2.60
C LYS A 179 -6.83 -19.67 -3.08
N TYR A 180 -7.72 -20.50 -2.53
CA TYR A 180 -9.15 -20.45 -2.88
C TYR A 180 -9.89 -19.26 -2.24
N PHE A 181 -9.25 -18.52 -1.34
CA PHE A 181 -9.75 -17.22 -0.86
C PHE A 181 -9.50 -16.09 -1.87
N VAL A 182 -8.60 -16.28 -2.86
CA VAL A 182 -8.27 -15.23 -3.84
C VAL A 182 -9.51 -14.75 -4.61
N PRO A 183 -10.40 -15.60 -5.15
CA PRO A 183 -11.62 -15.13 -5.81
C PRO A 183 -12.56 -14.36 -4.85
N ILE A 184 -12.66 -14.78 -3.59
CA ILE A 184 -13.46 -14.07 -2.58
C ILE A 184 -12.87 -12.68 -2.32
N LEU A 185 -11.55 -12.57 -2.25
CA LEU A 185 -10.85 -11.29 -2.14
C LEU A 185 -11.21 -10.37 -3.32
N PHE A 186 -11.21 -10.88 -4.55
CA PHE A 186 -11.59 -10.12 -5.74
C PHE A 186 -13.07 -9.73 -5.78
N PHE A 187 -13.98 -10.58 -5.31
CA PHE A 187 -15.39 -10.25 -5.16
C PHE A 187 -15.59 -9.04 -4.24
N ILE A 188 -14.97 -9.07 -3.06
CA ILE A 188 -15.03 -7.97 -2.09
C ILE A 188 -14.38 -6.71 -2.69
N TRP A 189 -13.22 -6.86 -3.34
CA TRP A 189 -12.49 -5.74 -3.90
C TRP A 189 -13.24 -5.04 -5.04
N ALA A 190 -13.81 -5.80 -5.98
CA ALA A 190 -14.54 -5.27 -7.12
C ALA A 190 -15.76 -4.43 -6.73
N ASN A 191 -16.38 -4.74 -5.59
CA ASN A 191 -17.51 -3.98 -5.07
C ASN A 191 -17.08 -2.73 -4.28
N LEU A 192 -15.87 -2.71 -3.72
CA LEU A 192 -15.38 -1.60 -2.89
C LEU A 192 -14.58 -0.55 -3.66
N HIS A 193 -13.75 -0.94 -4.64
CA HIS A 193 -12.92 0.01 -5.39
C HIS A 193 -12.31 -0.59 -6.65
N GLY A 194 -12.19 0.21 -7.72
CA GLY A 194 -11.60 -0.15 -9.03
C GLY A 194 -10.12 -0.59 -9.03
N GLY A 195 -9.44 -0.50 -7.89
CA GLY A 195 -8.06 -0.97 -7.69
C GLY A 195 -7.88 -2.48 -7.85
N TYR A 196 -8.98 -3.26 -7.87
CA TYR A 196 -8.95 -4.70 -8.14
C TYR A 196 -8.29 -5.02 -9.49
N SER A 197 -8.34 -4.09 -10.45
CA SER A 197 -7.69 -4.23 -11.76
C SER A 197 -6.19 -4.44 -11.67
N LEU A 198 -5.50 -3.69 -10.81
CA LEU A 198 -4.08 -3.92 -10.51
C LEU A 198 -3.87 -5.30 -9.87
N GLY A 199 -4.77 -5.70 -8.96
CA GLY A 199 -4.75 -7.04 -8.37
C GLY A 199 -4.83 -8.13 -9.43
N LEU A 200 -5.73 -8.00 -10.41
CA LEU A 200 -5.88 -8.95 -11.52
C LEU A 200 -4.61 -9.00 -12.37
N ILE A 201 -3.99 -7.86 -12.67
CA ILE A 201 -2.71 -7.79 -13.39
C ILE A 201 -1.62 -8.57 -12.63
N VAL A 202 -1.53 -8.41 -11.30
CA VAL A 202 -0.57 -9.15 -10.48
C VAL A 202 -0.89 -10.65 -10.44
N LEU A 203 -2.17 -11.04 -10.37
CA LEU A 203 -2.58 -12.45 -10.41
C LEU A 203 -2.28 -13.10 -11.77
N ILE A 204 -2.57 -12.39 -12.88
CA ILE A 204 -2.22 -12.83 -14.24
C ILE A 204 -0.72 -13.02 -14.33
N TYR A 205 0.06 -12.01 -13.93
CA TYR A 205 1.52 -12.09 -13.92
C TYR A 205 2.02 -13.30 -13.12
N PHE A 206 1.48 -13.51 -11.91
CA PHE A 206 1.85 -14.63 -11.04
C PHE A 206 1.56 -15.98 -11.71
N THR A 207 0.36 -16.17 -12.24
CA THR A 207 -0.07 -17.40 -12.92
C THR A 207 0.76 -17.66 -14.18
N CYS A 208 0.95 -16.66 -15.03
CA CYS A 208 1.77 -16.75 -16.24
C CYS A 208 3.23 -17.08 -15.90
N PHE A 209 3.82 -16.41 -14.90
CA PHE A 209 5.18 -16.69 -14.48
C PHE A 209 5.33 -18.13 -13.99
N ARG A 210 4.36 -18.63 -13.21
CA ARG A 210 4.36 -20.03 -12.76
C ARG A 210 4.25 -21.03 -13.89
N TRP A 211 3.41 -20.76 -14.87
CA TRP A 211 3.16 -21.67 -15.99
C TRP A 211 4.33 -21.70 -16.99
N PHE A 212 4.78 -20.53 -17.43
CA PHE A 212 5.73 -20.41 -18.54
C PHE A 212 7.19 -20.33 -18.09
N VAL A 213 7.48 -19.68 -16.96
CA VAL A 213 8.86 -19.41 -16.53
C VAL A 213 9.33 -20.44 -15.51
N SER A 214 8.62 -20.61 -14.39
CA SER A 214 9.07 -21.54 -13.35
C SER A 214 8.62 -22.98 -13.57
N ARG A 215 7.73 -23.24 -14.54
CA ARG A 215 7.15 -24.55 -14.85
C ARG A 215 6.53 -25.24 -13.62
N LYS A 216 6.00 -24.44 -12.69
CA LYS A 216 5.30 -24.87 -11.45
C LYS A 216 3.81 -24.56 -11.48
N GLY A 217 3.28 -24.11 -12.61
CA GLY A 217 1.87 -23.80 -12.79
C GLY A 217 0.99 -25.04 -12.60
N SER A 218 -0.22 -24.84 -12.10
CA SER A 218 -1.24 -25.88 -11.94
C SER A 218 -2.56 -25.43 -12.55
N TYR A 219 -3.40 -26.38 -13.02
CA TYR A 219 -4.77 -26.07 -13.46
C TYR A 219 -5.58 -25.36 -12.36
N LYS A 220 -5.24 -25.58 -11.08
CA LYS A 220 -5.81 -24.84 -9.95
C LYS A 220 -5.50 -23.34 -10.03
N ASP A 221 -4.29 -22.97 -10.47
CA ASP A 221 -3.89 -21.56 -10.63
C ASP A 221 -4.72 -20.89 -11.74
N ILE A 222 -4.97 -21.61 -12.85
CA ILE A 222 -5.84 -21.15 -13.95
C ILE A 222 -7.29 -21.01 -13.47
N PHE A 223 -7.81 -22.01 -12.74
CA PHE A 223 -9.16 -21.95 -12.18
C PHE A 223 -9.34 -20.75 -11.25
N ILE A 224 -8.38 -20.49 -10.37
CA ILE A 224 -8.40 -19.32 -9.48
C ILE A 224 -8.35 -18.03 -10.28
N LEU A 225 -7.49 -17.94 -11.30
CA LEU A 225 -7.41 -16.77 -12.18
C LEU A 225 -8.75 -16.51 -12.89
N LEU A 226 -9.31 -17.50 -13.56
CA LEU A 226 -10.57 -17.36 -14.29
C LEU A 226 -11.72 -17.00 -13.34
N THR A 227 -11.84 -17.69 -12.22
CA THR A 227 -12.88 -17.39 -11.21
C THR A 227 -12.70 -15.98 -10.66
N SER A 228 -11.46 -15.53 -10.39
CA SER A 228 -11.18 -14.17 -9.92
C SER A 228 -11.50 -13.11 -10.97
N ILE A 229 -11.32 -13.38 -12.26
CA ILE A 229 -11.75 -12.49 -13.34
C ILE A 229 -13.28 -12.42 -13.34
N PHE A 230 -13.97 -13.55 -13.49
CA PHE A 230 -15.43 -13.57 -13.63
C PHE A 230 -16.15 -13.03 -12.40
N ILE A 231 -15.67 -13.31 -11.19
CA ILE A 231 -16.33 -12.84 -9.97
C ILE A 231 -16.27 -11.32 -9.81
N THR A 232 -15.34 -10.62 -10.50
CA THR A 232 -15.32 -9.14 -10.52
C THR A 232 -16.46 -8.53 -11.33
N LEU A 233 -17.16 -9.34 -12.15
CA LEU A 233 -18.41 -8.94 -12.82
C LEU A 233 -19.62 -9.03 -11.89
N ALA A 234 -19.49 -9.66 -10.71
CA ALA A 234 -20.54 -9.68 -9.69
C ALA A 234 -20.59 -8.34 -8.92
N THR A 235 -20.68 -7.26 -9.68
CA THR A 235 -21.01 -5.92 -9.24
C THR A 235 -22.33 -5.52 -9.90
N PRO A 236 -23.04 -4.50 -9.39
CA PRO A 236 -24.28 -4.02 -10.00
C PRO A 236 -24.13 -3.50 -11.43
N TYR A 237 -22.90 -3.21 -11.87
CA TYR A 237 -22.60 -2.66 -13.20
C TYR A 237 -22.06 -3.70 -14.19
N GLY A 238 -21.74 -4.92 -13.75
CA GLY A 238 -21.22 -5.98 -14.60
C GLY A 238 -20.05 -5.52 -15.48
N PHE A 239 -20.18 -5.69 -16.80
CA PHE A 239 -19.16 -5.32 -17.79
C PHE A 239 -18.88 -3.82 -17.87
N GLU A 240 -19.85 -2.95 -17.55
CA GLU A 240 -19.63 -1.51 -17.57
C GLU A 240 -18.62 -1.07 -16.50
N GLY A 241 -18.51 -1.83 -15.40
CA GLY A 241 -17.45 -1.63 -14.41
C GLY A 241 -16.04 -1.82 -14.99
N TRP A 242 -15.85 -2.81 -15.87
CA TRP A 242 -14.57 -3.00 -16.57
C TRP A 242 -14.31 -1.90 -17.59
N ARG A 243 -15.35 -1.50 -18.32
CA ARG A 243 -15.26 -0.40 -19.28
C ARG A 243 -14.85 0.90 -18.60
N GLU A 244 -15.41 1.20 -17.44
CA GLU A 244 -15.07 2.40 -16.65
C GLU A 244 -13.62 2.37 -16.13
N VAL A 245 -13.13 1.21 -15.70
CA VAL A 245 -11.72 1.05 -15.33
C VAL A 245 -10.82 1.22 -16.55
N ALA A 246 -11.19 0.66 -17.71
CA ALA A 246 -10.42 0.78 -18.93
C ALA A 246 -10.39 2.23 -19.45
N SER A 247 -11.54 2.92 -19.50
CA SER A 247 -11.62 4.33 -19.92
C SER A 247 -10.73 5.19 -19.03
N SER A 248 -10.79 5.00 -17.72
CA SER A 248 -9.89 5.64 -16.76
C SER A 248 -8.42 5.42 -17.12
N ILE A 249 -7.98 4.18 -17.35
CA ILE A 249 -6.56 3.87 -17.63
C ILE A 249 -6.07 4.52 -18.93
N PHE A 250 -6.90 4.49 -19.98
CA PHE A 250 -6.51 4.91 -21.33
C PHE A 250 -6.82 6.38 -21.67
N ASP A 251 -7.54 7.11 -20.82
CA ASP A 251 -7.79 8.54 -21.02
C ASP A 251 -6.54 9.38 -20.70
N SER A 252 -5.87 9.83 -21.76
CA SER A 252 -4.68 10.67 -21.66
C SER A 252 -4.96 12.10 -21.19
N ARG A 253 -6.18 12.62 -21.37
CA ARG A 253 -6.54 14.00 -21.02
C ARG A 253 -6.73 14.15 -19.51
N LEU A 254 -7.43 13.20 -18.88
CA LEU A 254 -7.60 13.17 -17.41
C LEU A 254 -6.25 13.07 -16.68
N ARG A 255 -5.28 12.37 -17.28
CA ARG A 255 -3.97 12.13 -16.66
C ARG A 255 -3.17 13.41 -16.39
N LEU A 256 -3.36 14.44 -17.21
CA LEU A 256 -2.60 15.69 -17.11
C LEU A 256 -3.35 16.80 -16.33
N THR A 257 -4.65 16.65 -16.12
CA THR A 257 -5.47 17.64 -15.42
C THR A 257 -5.63 17.33 -13.93
N ILE A 258 -5.62 16.05 -13.56
CA ILE A 258 -5.78 15.65 -12.15
C ILE A 258 -4.39 15.43 -11.53
N SER A 259 -4.08 16.21 -10.49
CA SER A 259 -2.75 16.23 -9.86
C SER A 259 -2.26 14.88 -9.32
N GLU A 260 -3.17 13.97 -8.97
CA GLU A 260 -2.87 12.61 -8.51
C GLU A 260 -2.61 11.61 -9.66
N TRP A 261 -2.99 11.96 -10.89
CA TRP A 261 -2.78 11.12 -12.07
C TRP A 261 -1.48 11.45 -12.79
N MET A 262 -0.94 12.65 -12.57
CA MET A 262 0.33 13.10 -13.12
C MET A 262 1.48 12.14 -12.79
N PRO A 263 2.49 12.04 -13.67
CA PRO A 263 3.68 11.23 -13.42
C PRO A 263 4.35 11.61 -12.11
N THR A 264 4.83 10.62 -11.36
CA THR A 264 5.40 10.83 -10.02
C THR A 264 6.60 11.78 -10.04
N ILE A 265 7.36 11.78 -11.14
CA ILE A 265 8.54 12.64 -11.34
C ILE A 265 8.20 14.14 -11.41
N THR A 266 6.94 14.52 -11.65
CA THR A 266 6.54 15.94 -11.67
C THR A 266 6.37 16.53 -10.28
N THR A 267 6.54 15.71 -9.23
CA THR A 267 6.46 16.15 -7.85
C THR A 267 7.69 15.72 -7.08
N PHE A 268 8.17 16.58 -6.19
CA PHE A 268 9.28 16.26 -5.31
C PHE A 268 8.79 16.22 -3.87
N ASP A 269 8.88 15.04 -3.26
CA ASP A 269 8.73 14.86 -1.82
C ASP A 269 9.94 14.09 -1.31
N ILE A 270 10.53 14.56 -0.21
CA ILE A 270 11.77 14.00 0.31
C ILE A 270 11.59 12.56 0.82
N SER A 271 10.44 12.23 1.42
CA SER A 271 10.16 10.86 1.86
C SER A 271 9.93 9.93 0.67
N MET A 272 9.35 10.46 -0.41
CA MET A 272 9.18 9.74 -1.67
C MET A 272 10.51 9.45 -2.35
N ALA A 273 11.31 10.49 -2.59
CA ALA A 273 12.62 10.36 -3.22
C ALA A 273 13.52 9.41 -2.40
N PHE A 274 13.54 9.57 -1.08
CA PHE A 274 14.31 8.71 -0.19
C PHE A 274 13.84 7.25 -0.26
N TYR A 275 12.54 6.98 -0.19
CA TYR A 275 12.02 5.62 -0.25
C TYR A 275 12.33 4.95 -1.60
N ILE A 276 12.07 5.64 -2.72
CA ILE A 276 12.35 5.11 -4.07
C ILE A 276 13.83 4.80 -4.22
N ALA A 277 14.70 5.74 -3.82
CA ALA A 277 16.15 5.57 -3.92
C ALA A 277 16.63 4.37 -3.10
N MET A 278 16.24 4.27 -1.83
CA MET A 278 16.64 3.19 -0.93
C MET A 278 16.11 1.83 -1.41
N SER A 279 14.81 1.74 -1.71
CA SER A 279 14.20 0.48 -2.18
C SER A 279 14.83 0.01 -3.50
N THR A 280 14.94 0.89 -4.49
CA THR A 280 15.53 0.57 -5.79
C THR A 280 16.98 0.14 -5.65
N PHE A 281 17.79 0.90 -4.90
CA PHE A 281 19.21 0.59 -4.71
C PHE A 281 19.41 -0.78 -4.07
N PHE A 282 18.77 -1.06 -2.92
CA PHE A 282 19.01 -2.32 -2.21
C PHE A 282 18.43 -3.53 -2.94
N ILE A 283 17.27 -3.41 -3.56
CA ILE A 283 16.65 -4.49 -4.34
C ILE A 283 17.52 -4.83 -5.56
N ILE A 284 18.04 -3.83 -6.28
CA ILE A 284 18.94 -4.07 -7.42
C ILE A 284 20.28 -4.65 -6.94
N HIS A 285 20.86 -4.09 -5.87
CA HIS A 285 22.12 -4.56 -5.31
C HIS A 285 22.04 -6.03 -4.84
N LYS A 286 20.91 -6.44 -4.24
CA LYS A 286 20.65 -7.82 -3.79
C LYS A 286 19.75 -8.61 -4.75
N ARG A 287 19.72 -8.25 -6.05
CA ARG A 287 18.87 -8.91 -7.06
C ARG A 287 19.03 -10.42 -7.16
N LYS A 288 20.23 -10.94 -6.84
CA LYS A 288 20.52 -12.38 -6.89
C LYS A 288 19.88 -13.15 -5.73
N ASP A 289 19.64 -12.49 -4.60
CA ASP A 289 19.00 -13.09 -3.41
C ASP A 289 17.46 -13.06 -3.49
N ILE A 290 16.90 -12.27 -4.41
CA ILE A 290 15.45 -12.07 -4.53
C ILE A 290 14.86 -13.09 -5.51
N PRO A 291 13.72 -13.74 -5.18
CA PRO A 291 13.03 -14.61 -6.12
C PRO A 291 12.73 -13.88 -7.44
N LYS A 292 13.09 -14.50 -8.58
CA LYS A 292 12.95 -13.88 -9.93
C LYS A 292 11.55 -13.33 -10.19
N ILE A 293 10.51 -14.06 -9.77
CA ILE A 293 9.11 -13.63 -9.89
C ILE A 293 8.86 -12.31 -9.18
N GLN A 294 9.47 -12.10 -8.01
CA GLN A 294 9.29 -10.87 -7.25
C GLN A 294 10.16 -9.74 -7.79
N TYR A 295 11.36 -10.05 -8.28
CA TYR A 295 12.28 -9.07 -8.88
C TYR A 295 11.72 -8.45 -10.17
N PHE A 296 11.20 -9.27 -11.09
CA PHE A 296 10.61 -8.73 -12.32
C PHE A 296 9.32 -7.95 -12.06
N LEU A 297 8.49 -8.40 -11.11
CA LEU A 297 7.34 -7.62 -10.67
C LEU A 297 7.75 -6.31 -9.99
N PHE A 298 8.88 -6.26 -9.27
CA PHE A 298 9.43 -5.01 -8.75
C PHE A 298 9.72 -4.01 -9.88
N LEU A 299 10.35 -4.45 -10.98
CA LEU A 299 10.60 -3.57 -12.14
C LEU A 299 9.29 -3.05 -12.74
N GLY A 300 8.29 -3.92 -12.89
CA GLY A 300 6.95 -3.52 -13.35
C GLY A 300 6.27 -2.53 -12.40
N MET A 301 6.33 -2.77 -11.09
CA MET A 301 5.77 -1.90 -10.06
C MET A 301 6.50 -0.56 -9.98
N LEU A 302 7.80 -0.52 -10.23
CA LEU A 302 8.59 0.72 -10.29
C LEU A 302 8.10 1.59 -11.46
N VAL A 303 8.00 1.01 -12.65
CA VAL A 303 7.44 1.72 -13.82
C VAL A 303 6.01 2.17 -13.53
N PHE A 304 5.15 1.27 -13.04
CA PHE A 304 3.77 1.57 -12.69
C PHE A 304 3.65 2.72 -11.67
N GLY A 305 4.46 2.71 -10.62
CA GLY A 305 4.54 3.79 -9.63
C GLY A 305 5.00 5.12 -10.23
N LEU A 306 5.98 5.09 -11.15
CA LEU A 306 6.48 6.30 -11.81
C LEU A 306 5.48 6.89 -12.80
N THR A 307 4.61 6.08 -13.41
CA THR A 307 3.60 6.58 -14.36
C THR A 307 2.55 7.49 -13.73
N SER A 308 2.27 7.32 -12.43
CA SER A 308 1.23 8.09 -11.76
C SER A 308 1.40 8.14 -10.25
N ARG A 309 1.20 9.30 -9.65
CA ARG A 309 1.30 9.51 -8.19
C ARG A 309 0.40 8.58 -7.39
N ARG A 310 -0.85 8.35 -7.84
CA ARG A 310 -1.79 7.43 -7.19
C ARG A 310 -1.34 5.97 -7.15
N ASN A 311 -0.37 5.57 -7.97
CA ASN A 311 0.13 4.20 -8.03
C ASN A 311 1.23 3.93 -7.00
N MET A 312 1.88 4.97 -6.48
CA MET A 312 3.02 4.85 -5.57
C MET A 312 2.74 4.10 -4.27
N PRO A 313 1.57 4.23 -3.62
CA PRO A 313 1.24 3.41 -2.44
C PRO A 313 1.35 1.90 -2.70
N PHE A 314 0.94 1.42 -3.88
CA PHE A 314 1.06 0.01 -4.24
C PHE A 314 2.52 -0.40 -4.44
N TYR A 315 3.35 0.47 -5.04
CA TYR A 315 4.80 0.26 -5.14
C TYR A 315 5.44 0.11 -3.76
N VAL A 316 5.14 1.02 -2.83
CA VAL A 316 5.68 1.00 -1.46
C VAL A 316 5.28 -0.28 -0.74
N LEU A 317 3.99 -0.64 -0.76
CA LEU A 317 3.50 -1.85 -0.09
C LEU A 317 4.05 -3.13 -0.73
N TYR A 318 4.34 -3.15 -2.02
CA TYR A 318 4.97 -4.28 -2.67
C TYR A 318 6.46 -4.42 -2.31
N THR A 319 7.19 -3.32 -2.34
CA THR A 319 8.66 -3.29 -2.21
C THR A 319 9.17 -3.24 -0.78
N LEU A 320 8.31 -2.93 0.20
CA LEU A 320 8.67 -2.91 1.62
C LEU A 320 9.37 -4.20 2.10
N PRO A 321 8.78 -5.41 1.94
CA PRO A 321 9.44 -6.65 2.37
C PRO A 321 10.71 -6.92 1.57
N LEU A 322 10.73 -6.62 0.27
CA LEU A 322 11.90 -6.81 -0.59
C LEU A 322 13.09 -5.95 -0.13
N THR A 323 12.82 -4.70 0.25
CA THR A 323 13.85 -3.77 0.73
C THR A 323 14.40 -4.19 2.08
N ILE A 324 13.53 -4.57 3.02
CA ILE A 324 13.95 -5.05 4.35
C ILE A 324 14.76 -6.35 4.22
N PHE A 325 14.33 -7.28 3.38
CA PHE A 325 15.07 -8.50 3.09
C PHE A 325 16.46 -8.21 2.52
N SER A 326 16.54 -7.29 1.56
CA SER A 326 17.81 -6.88 0.93
C SER A 326 18.78 -6.24 1.93
N LEU A 327 18.27 -5.38 2.81
CA LEU A 327 19.06 -4.80 3.91
C LEU A 327 19.57 -5.88 4.87
N ASN A 328 18.72 -6.85 5.22
CA ASN A 328 19.15 -7.95 6.08
C ASN A 328 20.23 -8.82 5.40
N LYS A 329 20.09 -9.11 4.11
CA LYS A 329 21.12 -9.83 3.33
C LYS A 329 22.43 -9.04 3.27
N LEU A 330 22.37 -7.71 3.17
CA LEU A 330 23.56 -6.87 3.27
C LEU A 330 24.23 -7.00 4.64
N TYR A 331 23.46 -6.87 5.73
CA TYR A 331 23.97 -7.04 7.09
C TYR A 331 24.64 -8.41 7.28
N LEU A 332 23.99 -9.49 6.85
CA LEU A 332 24.54 -10.84 6.95
C LEU A 332 25.85 -11.01 6.16
N SER A 333 26.02 -10.31 5.03
CA SER A 333 27.28 -10.37 4.25
C SER A 333 28.45 -9.65 4.89
N ILE A 334 28.20 -8.70 5.80
CA ILE A 334 29.26 -7.88 6.44
C ILE A 334 29.45 -8.18 7.93
N LYS A 335 28.58 -9.00 8.54
CA LYS A 335 28.60 -9.28 10.00
C LYS A 335 29.92 -9.87 10.52
N GLY A 336 30.71 -10.49 9.64
CA GLY A 336 32.02 -11.08 10.00
C GLY A 336 33.12 -10.05 10.27
N SER A 337 32.95 -8.80 9.82
CA SER A 337 33.90 -7.71 10.06
C SER A 337 33.35 -6.77 11.14
N SER A 338 34.06 -6.63 12.26
CA SER A 338 33.68 -5.74 13.36
C SER A 338 33.50 -4.29 12.90
N VAL A 339 34.45 -3.79 12.09
CA VAL A 339 34.43 -2.43 11.53
C VAL A 339 33.23 -2.24 10.59
N SER A 340 32.96 -3.21 9.72
CA SER A 340 31.83 -3.11 8.78
C SER A 340 30.48 -3.17 9.50
N ARG A 341 30.39 -4.01 10.55
CA ARG A 341 29.21 -4.10 11.41
C ARG A 341 28.92 -2.79 12.13
N GLU A 342 29.94 -2.19 12.75
CA GLU A 342 29.82 -0.90 13.44
C GLU A 342 29.36 0.21 12.47
N ARG A 343 29.96 0.30 11.28
CA ARG A 343 29.56 1.26 10.25
C ARG A 343 28.10 1.06 9.80
N TYR A 344 27.68 -0.19 9.62
CA TYR A 344 26.30 -0.51 9.27
C TYR A 344 25.33 -0.11 10.38
N GLU A 345 25.64 -0.41 11.63
CA GLU A 345 24.80 -0.02 12.77
C GLU A 345 24.64 1.50 12.83
N ILE A 346 25.74 2.26 12.71
CA ILE A 346 25.69 3.73 12.68
C ILE A 346 24.82 4.23 11.52
N ALA A 347 25.02 3.71 10.30
CA ALA A 347 24.24 4.10 9.14
C ALA A 347 22.76 3.75 9.30
N PHE A 348 22.44 2.56 9.84
CA PHE A 348 21.08 2.11 10.11
C PHE A 348 20.39 3.02 11.14
N GLN A 349 21.11 3.42 12.19
CA GLN A 349 20.63 4.37 13.18
C GLN A 349 20.35 5.74 12.60
N PHE A 350 21.27 6.26 11.79
CA PHE A 350 21.10 7.52 11.09
C PHE A 350 19.86 7.50 10.20
N VAL A 351 19.71 6.46 9.38
CA VAL A 351 18.54 6.26 8.50
C VAL A 351 17.24 6.12 9.30
N ARG A 352 17.28 5.49 10.49
CA ARG A 352 16.14 5.40 11.41
C ARG A 352 15.74 6.76 11.97
N ILE A 353 16.70 7.54 12.47
CA ILE A 353 16.45 8.89 12.98
C ILE A 353 15.91 9.77 11.85
N PHE A 354 16.53 9.73 10.67
CA PHE A 354 16.06 10.45 9.49
C PHE A 354 14.62 10.07 9.12
N SER A 355 14.28 8.77 9.17
CA SER A 355 12.91 8.30 8.91
C SER A 355 11.90 8.83 9.94
N VAL A 356 12.28 8.94 11.21
CA VAL A 356 11.43 9.54 12.24
C VAL A 356 11.25 11.04 11.97
N VAL A 357 12.33 11.75 11.62
CA VAL A 357 12.27 13.18 11.23
C VAL A 357 11.36 13.35 10.01
N LEU A 358 11.41 12.45 9.02
CA LEU A 358 10.51 12.47 7.87
C LEU A 358 9.06 12.32 8.29
N ILE A 359 8.72 11.39 9.18
CA ILE A 359 7.35 11.30 9.72
C ILE A 359 6.98 12.63 10.37
N LEU A 360 7.77 13.14 11.32
CA LEU A 360 7.48 14.38 12.05
C LEU A 360 7.29 15.58 11.12
N PHE A 361 8.11 15.68 10.07
CA PHE A 361 7.99 16.68 9.02
C PHE A 361 6.67 16.54 8.26
N GLN A 362 6.32 15.32 7.85
CA GLN A 362 5.01 15.06 7.22
C GLN A 362 3.85 15.39 8.17
N LEU A 363 3.99 15.14 9.49
CA LEU A 363 2.98 15.52 10.49
C LEU A 363 2.79 17.04 10.52
N TYR A 364 3.90 17.78 10.57
CA TYR A 364 3.89 19.23 10.58
C TYR A 364 3.21 19.80 9.32
N PHE A 365 3.63 19.39 8.12
CA PHE A 365 3.04 19.89 6.88
C PHE A 365 1.60 19.43 6.65
N ALA A 366 1.23 18.23 7.11
CA ALA A 366 -0.16 17.79 7.07
C ALA A 366 -1.06 18.68 7.93
N TYR A 367 -0.58 19.11 9.10
CA TYR A 367 -1.31 20.04 9.97
C TYR A 367 -1.46 21.42 9.33
N TRP A 368 -0.37 22.01 8.83
CA TRP A 368 -0.38 23.38 8.29
C TRP A 368 -1.06 23.52 6.92
N LYS A 369 -1.18 22.45 6.13
CA LYS A 369 -2.00 22.47 4.90
C LYS A 369 -3.51 22.37 5.17
N SER A 370 -3.91 22.12 6.42
CA SER A 370 -5.33 22.01 6.82
C SER A 370 -5.93 23.35 7.27
N TYR A 371 -5.10 24.40 7.38
CA TYR A 371 -5.46 25.79 7.64
C TYR A 371 -5.05 26.63 6.44
#